data_AF-A0A150WZK3-F1
#
_entry.id   AF-A0A150WZK3-F1
#
_cell.length_a   1.000
_cell.length_b   1.000
_cell.length_c   1.000
_cell.angle_alpha   90.00
_cell.angle_beta   90.00
_cell.angle_gamma   90.00
#
_symmetry.space_group_name_H-M   'P 1'
#
loop_
_entity.id
_entity.type
_entity.pdbx_description
1 polymer ?
#
loop_
_entity_poly.entity_id
_entity_poly.type
_entity_poly.pdbx_seq_one_letter_code
_entity_poly.pdbx_strand_id
1 'polypeptide(L)'
;MKELKLLIVEDDSNVIATYTRDIDSYNKTNGNLIIRETILSEKDQALDILRNSDNIFDGAVIDLDLKQSGGSDSSGNEIIKEVKENLRFPVFVISGTSHNLHSSLSEETSFFKVRDRDADFDFIEEIVAIYNTGITEILNRKGTVERYINDIFWNHLSNSLDLWTNDNERSPEEKQKSLLRYTLLHIQEYLEITEESGFENYHPSEIYITPCIKPSIFTGDLVEEKDTSTNYIVLTPSCDLAQGKAKDILVVQIDSPNEGILKEKVGLIIKGKADQEVLESAEDTLKRIIHNSYSNKYHFLPQYKDIEGGLINFQKMKSVRVKEFSEKFVRKASVNSTFTKDIVARFSYYYSRQGSPDFDTDELYKGLF
;
A
#
# COMPACT_ATOMS: atom_id res chain seq x y z
N MET A 1 9.29 6.45 -25.10
CA MET A 1 8.84 7.78 -24.65
C MET A 1 7.45 7.60 -24.11
N LYS A 2 7.19 7.99 -22.85
CA LYS A 2 5.87 7.84 -22.24
C LYS A 2 4.91 8.89 -22.82
N GLU A 3 3.62 8.57 -22.86
CA GLU A 3 2.57 9.49 -23.31
C GLU A 3 1.52 9.63 -22.20
N LEU A 4 1.25 10.88 -21.80
CA LEU A 4 0.18 11.26 -20.88
C LEU A 4 -0.97 11.83 -21.71
N LYS A 5 -2.14 11.17 -21.66
CA LYS A 5 -3.35 11.61 -22.39
C LYS A 5 -4.18 12.54 -21.53
N LEU A 6 -4.22 13.82 -21.88
CA LEU A 6 -4.91 14.86 -21.13
C LEU A 6 -6.23 15.24 -21.81
N LEU A 7 -7.34 15.19 -21.09
CA LEU A 7 -8.60 15.81 -21.55
C LEU A 7 -8.64 17.28 -21.10
N ILE A 8 -8.92 18.21 -22.01
CA ILE A 8 -9.19 19.60 -21.67
C ILE A 8 -10.62 19.92 -22.11
N VAL A 9 -11.47 20.33 -21.18
CA VAL A 9 -12.83 20.81 -21.48
C VAL A 9 -12.93 22.28 -21.12
N GLU A 10 -12.90 23.13 -22.15
CA GLU A 10 -12.85 24.59 -22.05
C GLU A 10 -13.45 25.18 -23.33
N ASP A 11 -14.25 26.23 -23.22
CA ASP A 11 -14.89 26.89 -24.36
C ASP A 11 -14.17 28.20 -24.76
N ASP A 12 -13.40 28.82 -23.86
CA ASP A 12 -12.63 30.02 -24.16
C ASP A 12 -11.36 29.71 -24.95
N SER A 13 -11.39 30.07 -26.24
CA SER A 13 -10.26 29.92 -27.17
C SER A 13 -8.93 30.56 -26.68
N ASN A 14 -8.96 31.62 -25.87
CA ASN A 14 -7.75 32.24 -25.33
C ASN A 14 -7.13 31.39 -24.23
N VAL A 15 -7.97 30.80 -23.38
CA VAL A 15 -7.55 29.86 -22.34
C VAL A 15 -6.98 28.60 -22.98
N ILE A 16 -7.67 28.02 -23.96
CA ILE A 16 -7.19 26.88 -24.75
C ILE A 16 -5.82 27.18 -25.36
N ALA A 17 -5.64 28.34 -25.99
CA ALA A 17 -4.38 28.73 -26.62
C ALA A 17 -3.24 28.88 -25.59
N THR A 18 -3.56 29.29 -24.36
CA THR A 18 -2.59 29.38 -23.27
C THR A 18 -2.16 27.98 -22.82
N TYR A 19 -3.11 27.10 -22.51
CA TYR A 19 -2.83 25.71 -22.14
C TYR A 19 -2.03 24.96 -23.21
N THR A 20 -2.43 25.11 -24.48
CA THR A 20 -1.73 24.48 -25.61
C THR A 20 -0.28 24.96 -25.71
N ARG A 21 -0.03 26.26 -25.51
CA ARG A 21 1.33 26.83 -25.54
C ARG A 21 2.19 26.29 -24.41
N ASP A 22 1.63 26.17 -23.22
CA ASP A 22 2.35 25.70 -22.03
C ASP A 22 2.67 24.20 -22.16
N ILE A 23 1.72 23.40 -22.67
CA ILE A 23 1.92 21.98 -23.01
C ILE A 23 3.00 21.82 -24.10
N ASP A 24 2.95 22.63 -25.16
CA ASP A 24 3.97 22.63 -26.22
C ASP A 24 5.36 22.97 -25.68
N SER A 25 5.44 23.93 -24.76
CA SER A 25 6.68 24.32 -24.08
C SER A 25 7.23 23.17 -23.23
N TYR A 26 6.36 22.52 -22.46
CA TYR A 26 6.70 21.32 -21.67
C TYR A 26 7.21 20.19 -22.58
N ASN A 27 6.49 19.88 -23.66
CA ASN A 27 6.82 18.80 -24.59
C ASN A 27 8.15 19.04 -25.34
N LYS A 28 8.53 20.29 -25.61
CA LYS A 28 9.82 20.64 -26.24
C LYS A 28 10.99 20.51 -25.27
N THR A 29 10.76 20.70 -23.98
CA THR A 29 11.80 20.71 -22.94
C THR A 29 12.01 19.34 -22.29
N ASN A 30 11.00 18.47 -22.32
CA ASN A 30 11.04 17.14 -21.67
C ASN A 30 11.13 16.00 -22.70
N GLY A 31 12.23 15.24 -22.67
CA GLY A 31 12.47 14.13 -23.61
C GLY A 31 11.86 12.78 -23.21
N ASN A 32 11.38 12.62 -21.98
CA ASN A 32 10.95 11.31 -21.45
C ASN A 32 9.43 11.11 -21.45
N LEU A 33 8.67 12.20 -21.44
CA LEU A 33 7.21 12.23 -21.35
C LEU A 33 6.66 13.27 -22.33
N ILE A 34 5.66 12.89 -23.12
CA ILE A 34 4.88 13.80 -23.95
C ILE A 34 3.45 13.85 -23.41
N ILE A 35 2.91 15.06 -23.28
CA ILE A 35 1.50 15.30 -23.03
C ILE A 35 0.77 15.39 -24.36
N ARG A 36 -0.32 14.62 -24.50
CA ARG A 36 -1.21 14.59 -25.65
C ARG A 36 -2.58 15.09 -25.19
N GLU A 37 -2.95 16.29 -25.60
CA GLU A 37 -4.23 16.90 -25.25
C GLU A 37 -5.34 16.54 -26.25
N THR A 38 -6.52 16.24 -25.71
CA THR A 38 -7.80 16.22 -26.43
C THR A 38 -8.61 17.40 -25.90
N ILE A 39 -8.87 18.40 -26.74
CA ILE A 39 -9.60 19.61 -26.35
C ILE A 39 -11.05 19.52 -26.85
N LEU A 40 -12.01 19.77 -25.96
CA LEU A 40 -13.43 19.81 -26.25
C LEU A 40 -14.04 21.08 -25.65
N SER A 41 -14.93 21.74 -26.39
CA SER A 41 -15.61 22.96 -25.92
C SER A 41 -17.03 22.73 -25.45
N GLU A 42 -17.55 21.50 -25.61
CA GLU A 42 -18.95 21.18 -25.34
C GLU A 42 -19.10 20.01 -24.38
N LYS A 43 -20.04 20.17 -23.45
CA LYS A 43 -20.38 19.17 -22.43
C LYS A 43 -20.70 17.80 -23.01
N ASP A 44 -21.62 17.74 -23.97
CA ASP A 44 -22.14 16.47 -24.46
C ASP A 44 -21.05 15.67 -25.20
N GLN A 45 -20.18 16.36 -25.95
CA GLN A 45 -19.01 15.74 -26.58
C GLN A 45 -18.02 15.19 -25.54
N ALA A 46 -17.79 15.93 -24.46
CA ALA A 46 -16.93 15.47 -23.37
C ALA A 46 -17.51 14.23 -22.68
N LEU A 47 -18.81 14.21 -22.39
CA LEU A 47 -19.49 13.05 -21.81
C LEU A 47 -19.44 11.83 -22.74
N ASP A 48 -19.67 12.01 -24.04
CA ASP A 48 -19.62 10.92 -25.03
C ASP A 48 -18.22 10.30 -25.10
N ILE A 49 -17.18 11.14 -25.13
CA ILE A 49 -15.79 10.69 -25.15
C ILE A 49 -15.41 9.98 -23.85
N LEU A 50 -15.82 10.51 -22.69
CA LEU A 50 -15.54 9.90 -21.39
C LEU A 50 -16.25 8.56 -21.20
N ARG A 51 -17.47 8.41 -21.73
CA ARG A 51 -18.25 7.16 -21.64
C ARG A 51 -17.77 6.08 -22.59
N ASN A 52 -17.12 6.45 -23.69
CA ASN A 52 -16.52 5.50 -24.60
C ASN A 52 -15.28 4.86 -23.96
N SER A 53 -15.33 3.55 -23.71
CA SER A 53 -14.28 2.77 -23.07
C SER A 53 -12.97 2.70 -23.87
N ASP A 54 -13.01 3.02 -25.17
CA ASP A 54 -11.80 3.10 -26.00
C ASP A 54 -10.98 4.35 -25.77
N ASN A 55 -11.60 5.41 -25.25
CA ASN A 55 -10.89 6.60 -24.83
C ASN A 55 -10.35 6.39 -23.42
N ILE A 56 -9.03 6.54 -23.29
CA ILE A 56 -8.30 6.51 -22.02
C ILE A 56 -7.67 7.87 -21.82
N PHE A 57 -7.87 8.44 -20.63
CA PHE A 57 -7.23 9.66 -20.19
C PHE A 57 -6.48 9.38 -18.89
N ASP A 58 -5.34 10.06 -18.75
CA ASP A 58 -4.48 10.06 -17.57
C ASP A 58 -4.76 11.26 -16.67
N GLY A 59 -5.54 12.23 -17.14
CA GLY A 59 -6.10 13.31 -16.33
C GLY A 59 -7.00 14.23 -17.13
N ALA A 60 -7.62 15.19 -16.45
CA ALA A 60 -8.46 16.20 -17.08
C ALA A 60 -8.31 17.59 -16.48
N VAL A 61 -8.43 18.61 -17.31
CA VAL A 61 -8.67 20.01 -16.93
C VAL A 61 -10.09 20.38 -17.39
N ILE A 62 -10.93 20.90 -16.50
CA ILE A 62 -12.34 21.14 -16.76
C ILE A 62 -12.72 22.55 -16.28
N ASP A 63 -13.21 23.39 -17.18
CA ASP A 63 -13.91 24.62 -16.81
C ASP A 63 -15.38 24.33 -16.41
N LEU A 64 -15.92 25.14 -15.50
CA LEU A 64 -17.28 24.95 -15.00
C LEU A 64 -18.37 25.51 -15.92
N ASP A 65 -18.09 26.60 -16.63
CA ASP A 65 -19.07 27.40 -17.38
C ASP A 65 -18.80 27.33 -18.88
N LEU A 66 -19.08 26.16 -19.45
CA LEU A 66 -18.83 25.83 -20.87
C LEU A 66 -19.78 26.55 -21.85
N LYS A 67 -20.71 27.37 -21.33
CA LYS A 67 -21.68 28.14 -22.12
C LYS A 67 -21.56 29.64 -21.90
N GLN A 68 -20.53 30.11 -21.20
CA GLN A 68 -20.34 31.53 -20.86
C GLN A 68 -21.59 32.16 -20.21
N SER A 69 -22.32 31.37 -19.44
CA SER A 69 -23.63 31.74 -18.89
C SER A 69 -23.52 32.35 -17.48
N GLY A 70 -22.32 32.73 -17.05
CA GLY A 70 -22.05 33.48 -15.83
C GLY A 70 -22.44 32.71 -14.57
N GLY A 71 -22.27 31.38 -14.57
CA GLY A 71 -22.52 30.54 -13.40
C GLY A 71 -23.91 29.91 -13.28
N SER A 72 -24.79 30.14 -14.26
CA SER A 72 -26.06 29.39 -14.37
C SER A 72 -25.90 28.05 -15.12
N ASP A 73 -24.70 27.77 -15.62
CA ASP A 73 -24.37 26.55 -16.34
C ASP A 73 -23.96 25.41 -15.39
N SER A 74 -24.59 24.25 -15.56
CA SER A 74 -24.25 23.02 -14.83
C SER A 74 -23.29 22.12 -15.61
N SER A 75 -22.78 22.57 -16.76
CA SER A 75 -22.12 21.70 -17.71
C SER A 75 -20.83 21.07 -17.16
N GLY A 76 -19.92 21.86 -16.59
CA GLY A 76 -18.70 21.28 -16.00
C GLY A 76 -18.98 20.38 -14.80
N ASN A 77 -20.01 20.69 -14.00
CA ASN A 77 -20.44 19.86 -12.87
C ASN A 77 -20.86 18.45 -13.31
N GLU A 78 -21.56 18.31 -14.43
CA GLU A 78 -21.97 17.01 -14.98
C GLU A 78 -20.77 16.17 -15.43
N ILE A 79 -19.76 16.79 -16.04
CA ILE A 79 -18.53 16.12 -16.47
C ILE A 79 -17.72 15.66 -15.26
N ILE A 80 -17.54 16.53 -14.27
CA ILE A 80 -16.83 16.18 -13.02
C ILE A 80 -17.53 15.02 -12.32
N LYS A 81 -18.86 15.01 -12.30
CA LYS A 81 -19.66 13.92 -11.73
C LYS A 81 -19.40 12.61 -12.46
N GLU A 82 -19.43 12.60 -13.80
CA GLU A 82 -19.11 11.42 -14.61
C GLU A 82 -17.70 10.88 -14.28
N VAL A 83 -16.71 11.77 -14.15
CA VAL A 83 -15.35 11.34 -13.80
C VAL A 83 -15.29 10.75 -12.40
N LYS A 84 -15.88 11.40 -11.39
CA LYS A 84 -15.85 10.91 -9.99
C LYS A 84 -16.62 9.59 -9.80
N GLU A 85 -17.66 9.35 -10.59
CA GLU A 85 -18.48 8.14 -10.47
C GLU A 85 -17.89 6.94 -11.24
N ASN A 86 -17.28 7.17 -12.41
CA ASN A 86 -16.97 6.09 -13.36
C ASN A 86 -15.49 5.99 -13.77
N LEU A 87 -14.65 6.96 -13.39
CA LEU A 87 -13.27 7.10 -13.87
C LEU A 87 -12.28 7.34 -12.72
N ARG A 88 -11.00 7.11 -13.00
CA ARG A 88 -9.93 7.09 -11.97
C ARG A 88 -8.67 7.79 -12.48
N PHE A 89 -8.76 9.11 -12.66
CA PHE A 89 -7.63 9.97 -13.01
C PHE A 89 -7.77 11.35 -12.35
N PRO A 90 -6.67 12.10 -12.17
CA PRO A 90 -6.70 13.44 -11.60
C PRO A 90 -7.52 14.42 -12.43
N VAL A 91 -8.32 15.25 -11.76
CA VAL A 91 -9.13 16.32 -12.36
C VAL A 91 -8.77 17.65 -11.72
N PHE A 92 -8.43 18.62 -12.57
CA PHE A 92 -8.22 20.01 -12.18
C PHE A 92 -9.36 20.85 -12.71
N VAL A 93 -10.15 21.42 -11.81
CA VAL A 93 -11.19 22.38 -12.16
C VAL A 93 -10.56 23.77 -12.15
N ILE A 94 -10.40 24.39 -13.32
CA ILE A 94 -9.83 25.73 -13.43
C ILE A 94 -10.90 26.63 -14.03
N SER A 95 -11.48 27.52 -13.22
CA SER A 95 -12.61 28.34 -13.67
C SER A 95 -12.67 29.71 -13.03
N GLY A 96 -13.16 30.71 -13.77
CA GLY A 96 -13.48 32.03 -13.20
C GLY A 96 -14.73 32.02 -12.32
N THR A 97 -15.50 30.93 -12.34
CA THR A 97 -16.71 30.75 -11.53
C THR A 97 -16.64 29.51 -10.62
N SER A 98 -15.45 29.23 -10.09
CA SER A 98 -15.16 28.09 -9.19
C SER A 98 -16.17 27.87 -8.07
N HIS A 99 -16.77 28.95 -7.54
CA HIS A 99 -17.81 28.95 -6.51
C HIS A 99 -19.12 28.25 -6.93
N ASN A 100 -19.34 28.02 -8.23
CA ASN A 100 -20.51 27.30 -8.76
C ASN A 100 -20.32 25.79 -8.82
N LEU A 101 -19.19 25.28 -8.32
CA LEU A 101 -19.02 23.85 -8.11
C LEU A 101 -20.06 23.34 -7.12
N HIS A 102 -20.75 22.26 -7.49
CA HIS A 102 -21.77 21.64 -6.66
C HIS A 102 -21.15 21.15 -5.33
N SER A 103 -21.81 21.43 -4.21
CA SER A 103 -21.27 21.18 -2.85
C SER A 103 -20.94 19.71 -2.57
N SER A 104 -21.59 18.77 -3.25
CA SER A 104 -21.24 17.34 -3.13
C SER A 104 -19.93 16.97 -3.84
N LEU A 105 -19.38 17.87 -4.66
CA LEU A 105 -18.17 17.66 -5.45
C LEU A 105 -16.98 18.46 -4.91
N SER A 106 -17.16 19.31 -3.89
CA SER A 106 -16.17 20.31 -3.47
C SER A 106 -15.04 19.79 -2.57
N GLU A 107 -15.07 18.52 -2.17
CA GLU A 107 -13.99 17.92 -1.38
C GLU A 107 -12.71 17.78 -2.23
N GLU A 108 -11.68 18.56 -1.91
CA GLU A 108 -10.37 18.49 -2.56
C GLU A 108 -9.55 17.29 -2.07
N THR A 109 -8.82 16.67 -3.00
CA THR A 109 -7.89 15.58 -2.74
C THR A 109 -6.66 15.75 -3.63
N SER A 110 -5.67 14.86 -3.51
CA SER A 110 -4.54 14.84 -4.47
C SER A 110 -4.98 14.57 -5.92
N PHE A 111 -6.17 14.01 -6.16
CA PHE A 111 -6.73 13.73 -7.49
C PHE A 111 -7.81 14.71 -7.93
N PHE A 112 -8.18 15.67 -7.08
CA PHE A 112 -9.24 16.61 -7.38
C PHE A 112 -8.95 17.95 -6.74
N LYS A 113 -8.68 18.97 -7.57
CA LYS A 113 -8.40 20.32 -7.11
C LYS A 113 -9.22 21.34 -7.88
N VAL A 114 -9.60 22.41 -7.20
CA VAL A 114 -10.41 23.49 -7.75
C VAL A 114 -9.61 24.78 -7.61
N ARG A 115 -9.38 25.47 -8.72
CA ARG A 115 -8.58 26.69 -8.76
C ARG A 115 -9.33 27.76 -9.53
N ASP A 116 -9.23 28.98 -9.02
CA ASP A 116 -9.68 30.14 -9.79
C ASP A 116 -8.76 30.32 -11.00
N ARG A 117 -9.33 30.80 -12.11
CA ARG A 117 -8.58 31.01 -13.37
C ARG A 117 -7.36 31.92 -13.22
N ASP A 118 -7.42 32.86 -12.28
CA ASP A 118 -6.34 33.82 -11.99
C ASP A 118 -5.37 33.33 -10.89
N ALA A 119 -5.56 32.12 -10.37
CA ALA A 119 -4.67 31.57 -9.36
C ALA A 119 -3.32 31.17 -9.98
N ASP A 120 -2.23 31.40 -9.24
CA ASP A 120 -0.91 30.90 -9.61
C ASP A 120 -0.86 29.38 -9.39
N PHE A 121 -1.20 28.64 -10.44
CA PHE A 121 -1.35 27.18 -10.40
C PHE A 121 -0.86 26.53 -11.70
N ASP A 122 0.21 25.75 -11.59
CA ASP A 122 0.72 24.93 -12.68
C ASP A 122 0.11 23.53 -12.64
N PHE A 123 -0.98 23.34 -13.38
CA PHE A 123 -1.62 22.02 -13.49
C PHE A 123 -0.75 20.99 -14.22
N ILE A 124 0.22 21.44 -15.05
CA ILE A 124 1.10 20.55 -15.82
C ILE A 124 2.10 19.91 -14.87
N GLU A 125 2.74 20.68 -13.99
CA GLU A 125 3.66 20.15 -12.99
C GLU A 125 2.97 19.09 -12.12
N GLU A 126 1.77 19.41 -11.62
CA GLU A 126 1.04 18.49 -10.75
C GLU A 126 0.56 17.23 -11.45
N ILE A 127 -0.02 17.33 -12.65
CA ILE A 127 -0.52 16.14 -13.37
C ILE A 127 0.62 15.21 -13.75
N VAL A 128 1.79 15.77 -14.11
CA VAL A 128 3.00 15.01 -14.41
C VAL A 128 3.53 14.32 -13.16
N ALA A 129 3.55 15.01 -12.02
CA ALA A 129 3.96 14.41 -10.76
C ALA A 129 3.09 13.21 -10.39
N ILE A 130 1.75 13.34 -10.55
CA ILE A 130 0.81 12.24 -10.30
C ILE A 130 1.03 11.10 -11.30
N TYR A 131 1.11 11.40 -12.60
CA TYR A 131 1.34 10.41 -13.65
C TYR A 131 2.62 9.60 -13.41
N ASN A 132 3.71 10.26 -13.01
CA ASN A 132 4.99 9.61 -12.75
C ASN A 132 4.97 8.65 -11.56
N THR A 133 3.96 8.68 -10.68
CA THR A 133 3.75 7.64 -9.67
C THR A 133 3.30 6.30 -10.27
N GLY A 134 2.84 6.30 -11.52
CA GLY A 134 2.26 5.13 -12.20
C GLY A 134 0.80 4.84 -11.83
N ILE A 135 0.21 5.61 -10.91
CA ILE A 135 -1.12 5.31 -10.38
C ILE A 135 -2.24 5.35 -11.42
N THR A 136 -2.14 6.25 -12.42
CA THR A 136 -3.11 6.33 -13.52
C THR A 136 -2.98 5.12 -14.45
N GLU A 137 -1.76 4.62 -14.68
CA GLU A 137 -1.48 3.39 -15.44
C GLU A 137 -2.01 2.13 -14.72
N ILE A 138 -2.05 2.17 -13.38
CA ILE A 138 -2.55 1.07 -12.54
C ILE A 138 -4.09 1.04 -12.50
N LEU A 139 -4.73 2.20 -12.27
CA LEU A 139 -6.15 2.29 -11.88
C LEU A 139 -7.11 2.71 -13.00
N ASN A 140 -6.62 3.19 -14.14
CA ASN A 140 -7.53 3.54 -15.25
C ASN A 140 -8.30 2.30 -15.77
N ARG A 141 -9.35 2.53 -16.56
CA ARG A 141 -10.26 1.48 -17.07
C ARG A 141 -9.62 0.39 -17.94
N LYS A 142 -8.37 0.55 -18.36
CA LYS A 142 -7.56 -0.44 -19.11
C LYS A 142 -6.21 -0.66 -18.43
N GLY A 143 -6.12 -0.31 -17.15
CA GLY A 143 -4.92 -0.32 -16.34
C GLY A 143 -4.52 -1.72 -15.90
N THR A 144 -3.41 -1.81 -15.16
CA THR A 144 -2.85 -3.10 -14.72
C THR A 144 -3.84 -3.93 -13.91
N VAL A 145 -4.62 -3.31 -13.02
CA VAL A 145 -5.62 -4.03 -12.21
C VAL A 145 -6.72 -4.65 -13.08
N GLU A 146 -7.23 -3.91 -14.06
CA GLU A 146 -8.28 -4.41 -14.96
C GLU A 146 -7.78 -5.57 -15.82
N ARG A 147 -6.52 -5.53 -16.27
CA ARG A 147 -5.90 -6.67 -16.98
C ARG A 147 -5.81 -7.90 -16.09
N TYR A 148 -5.34 -7.75 -14.84
CA TYR A 148 -5.33 -8.88 -13.90
C TYR A 148 -6.72 -9.41 -13.61
N ILE A 149 -7.74 -8.56 -13.44
CA ILE A 149 -9.12 -9.03 -13.24
C ILE A 149 -9.59 -9.84 -14.44
N ASN A 150 -9.32 -9.39 -15.67
CA ASN A 150 -9.66 -10.10 -16.89
C ASN A 150 -8.95 -11.47 -16.97
N ASP A 151 -7.64 -11.50 -16.70
CA ASP A 151 -6.84 -12.72 -16.74
C ASP A 151 -7.27 -13.70 -15.66
N ILE A 152 -7.61 -13.21 -14.46
CA ILE A 152 -8.16 -14.03 -13.38
C ILE A 152 -9.50 -14.64 -13.78
N PHE A 153 -10.37 -13.87 -14.40
CA PHE A 153 -11.65 -14.36 -14.85
C PHE A 153 -11.47 -15.49 -15.89
N TRP A 154 -10.74 -15.23 -16.97
CA TRP A 154 -10.63 -16.19 -18.07
C TRP A 154 -9.74 -17.38 -17.75
N ASN A 155 -8.61 -17.18 -17.07
CA ASN A 155 -7.65 -18.26 -16.82
C ASN A 155 -8.02 -19.10 -15.60
N HIS A 156 -8.73 -18.54 -14.61
CA HIS A 156 -8.98 -19.21 -13.32
C HIS A 156 -10.46 -19.40 -13.00
N LEU A 157 -11.23 -18.31 -12.88
CA LEU A 157 -12.62 -18.38 -12.39
C LEU A 157 -13.55 -19.10 -13.38
N SER A 158 -13.38 -18.86 -14.69
CA SER A 158 -14.21 -19.46 -15.73
C SER A 158 -14.09 -21.00 -15.74
N ASN A 159 -12.91 -21.53 -15.39
CA ASN A 159 -12.59 -22.96 -15.39
C ASN A 159 -13.03 -23.68 -14.10
N SER A 160 -13.41 -22.94 -13.06
CA SER A 160 -13.72 -23.47 -11.72
C SER A 160 -15.11 -23.09 -11.21
N LEU A 161 -15.97 -22.56 -12.09
CA LEU A 161 -17.30 -22.08 -11.72
C LEU A 161 -18.21 -23.20 -11.21
N ASP A 162 -18.00 -24.42 -11.70
CA ASP A 162 -18.74 -25.63 -11.33
C ASP A 162 -18.63 -25.94 -9.83
N LEU A 163 -17.49 -25.65 -9.20
CA LEU A 163 -17.30 -25.77 -7.74
C LEU A 163 -18.32 -24.94 -6.96
N TRP A 164 -18.74 -23.79 -7.51
CA TRP A 164 -19.66 -22.86 -6.87
C TRP A 164 -21.12 -23.13 -7.24
N THR A 165 -21.39 -23.55 -8.47
CA THR A 165 -22.76 -23.92 -8.89
C THR A 165 -23.22 -25.22 -8.24
N ASN A 166 -22.30 -26.15 -7.97
CA ASN A 166 -22.60 -27.45 -7.35
C ASN A 166 -22.59 -27.42 -5.81
N ASP A 167 -22.09 -26.34 -5.19
CA ASP A 167 -22.14 -26.15 -3.73
C ASP A 167 -23.59 -25.88 -3.27
N ASN A 168 -24.22 -26.86 -2.62
CA ASN A 168 -25.58 -26.70 -2.09
C ASN A 168 -25.60 -26.39 -0.58
N GLU A 169 -24.43 -26.26 0.06
CA GLU A 169 -24.33 -26.02 1.50
C GLU A 169 -24.30 -24.53 1.82
N ARG A 170 -23.67 -23.71 0.97
CA ARG A 170 -23.53 -22.27 1.17
C ARG A 170 -24.67 -21.46 0.55
N SER A 171 -25.07 -20.39 1.23
CA SER A 171 -26.00 -19.41 0.66
C SER A 171 -25.36 -18.64 -0.52
N PRO A 172 -26.16 -18.04 -1.42
CA PRO A 172 -25.64 -17.17 -2.48
C PRO A 172 -24.70 -16.08 -1.96
N GLU A 173 -25.03 -15.45 -0.83
CA GLU A 173 -24.22 -14.40 -0.21
C GLU A 173 -22.88 -14.93 0.34
N GLU A 174 -22.87 -16.15 0.91
CA GLU A 174 -21.66 -16.80 1.40
C GLU A 174 -20.72 -17.19 0.24
N LYS A 175 -21.29 -17.65 -0.88
CA LYS A 175 -20.55 -17.91 -2.11
C LYS A 175 -19.93 -16.63 -2.66
N GLN A 176 -20.71 -15.55 -2.77
CA GLN A 176 -20.21 -14.25 -3.22
C GLN A 176 -19.05 -13.74 -2.35
N LYS A 177 -19.19 -13.80 -1.03
CA LYS A 177 -18.08 -13.44 -0.11
C LYS A 177 -16.83 -14.28 -0.33
N SER A 178 -17.00 -15.57 -0.63
CA SER A 178 -15.88 -16.49 -0.86
C SER A 178 -15.21 -16.25 -2.21
N LEU A 179 -16.00 -16.03 -3.27
CA LEU A 179 -15.53 -15.64 -4.60
C LEU A 179 -14.76 -14.31 -4.55
N LEU A 180 -15.25 -13.31 -3.82
CA LEU A 180 -14.52 -12.04 -3.64
C LEU A 180 -13.13 -12.25 -3.03
N ARG A 181 -13.02 -13.06 -1.97
CA ARG A 181 -11.71 -13.42 -1.38
C ARG A 181 -10.86 -14.23 -2.35
N TYR A 182 -11.46 -15.15 -3.10
CA TYR A 182 -10.76 -15.98 -4.07
C TYR A 182 -10.17 -15.13 -5.20
N THR A 183 -10.91 -14.17 -5.74
CA THR A 183 -10.40 -13.20 -6.73
C THR A 183 -9.26 -12.37 -6.14
N LEU A 184 -9.42 -11.84 -4.91
CA LEU A 184 -8.36 -11.07 -4.25
C LEU A 184 -7.07 -11.89 -4.10
N LEU A 185 -7.16 -13.16 -3.71
CA LEU A 185 -6.00 -14.04 -3.57
C LEU A 185 -5.26 -14.19 -4.90
N HIS A 186 -5.96 -14.35 -6.03
CA HIS A 186 -5.27 -14.40 -7.32
C HIS A 186 -4.59 -13.07 -7.67
N ILE A 187 -5.24 -11.93 -7.41
CA ILE A 187 -4.62 -10.62 -7.62
C ILE A 187 -3.31 -10.54 -6.83
N GLN A 188 -3.29 -11.01 -5.58
CA GLN A 188 -2.08 -11.05 -4.77
C GLN A 188 -1.00 -11.94 -5.41
N GLU A 189 -1.33 -13.15 -5.87
CA GLU A 189 -0.37 -14.03 -6.54
C GLU A 189 0.23 -13.38 -7.80
N TYR A 190 -0.58 -12.68 -8.61
CA TYR A 190 -0.07 -11.93 -9.78
C TYR A 190 0.86 -10.77 -9.38
N LEU A 191 0.64 -10.16 -8.21
CA LEU A 191 1.45 -9.04 -7.72
C LEU A 191 2.75 -9.48 -7.02
N GLU A 192 2.83 -10.73 -6.57
CA GLU A 192 4.02 -11.26 -5.89
C GLU A 192 5.10 -11.73 -6.86
N ILE A 193 4.78 -11.87 -8.14
CA ILE A 193 5.67 -12.40 -9.18
C ILE A 193 6.27 -11.26 -10.00
N THR A 194 7.59 -11.24 -10.12
CA THR A 194 8.34 -10.34 -11.03
C THR A 194 8.19 -10.78 -12.49
N GLU A 195 8.49 -9.89 -13.45
CA GLU A 195 8.44 -10.22 -14.90
C GLU A 195 9.35 -11.42 -15.28
N GLU A 196 10.40 -11.69 -14.51
CA GLU A 196 11.33 -12.82 -14.70
C GLU A 196 10.97 -14.07 -13.88
N SER A 197 9.75 -14.16 -13.34
CA SER A 197 9.29 -15.27 -12.49
C SER A 197 10.03 -15.44 -11.15
N GLY A 198 10.75 -14.42 -10.69
CA GLY A 198 11.18 -14.26 -9.29
C GLY A 198 10.08 -13.65 -8.41
N PHE A 199 10.34 -13.45 -7.11
CA PHE A 199 9.41 -12.80 -6.18
C PHE A 199 9.74 -11.32 -5.99
N GLU A 200 8.72 -10.48 -5.91
CA GLU A 200 8.87 -9.06 -5.58
C GLU A 200 9.38 -8.88 -4.15
N ASN A 201 10.21 -7.84 -3.95
CA ASN A 201 10.63 -7.44 -2.61
C ASN A 201 9.55 -6.55 -1.99
N TYR A 202 9.03 -6.94 -0.82
CA TYR A 202 8.05 -6.12 -0.12
C TYR A 202 8.65 -4.82 0.40
N HIS A 203 7.95 -3.71 0.17
CA HIS A 203 8.21 -2.45 0.82
C HIS A 203 7.83 -2.55 2.31
N PRO A 204 8.59 -1.93 3.26
CA PRO A 204 8.27 -1.96 4.69
C PRO A 204 6.83 -1.59 5.06
N SER A 205 6.21 -0.69 4.29
CA SER A 205 4.81 -0.29 4.45
C SER A 205 3.80 -1.43 4.26
N GLU A 206 4.16 -2.50 3.55
CA GLU A 206 3.26 -3.62 3.26
C GLU A 206 3.12 -4.57 4.45
N ILE A 207 4.04 -4.50 5.43
CA ILE A 207 4.02 -5.37 6.60
C ILE A 207 2.86 -5.03 7.54
N TYR A 208 2.47 -3.75 7.63
CA TYR A 208 1.54 -3.26 8.63
C TYR A 208 0.19 -2.85 8.03
N ILE A 209 -0.89 -3.29 8.67
CA ILE A 209 -2.24 -2.81 8.42
C ILE A 209 -2.60 -1.77 9.48
N THR A 210 -2.76 -0.52 9.05
CA THR A 210 -3.14 0.62 9.90
C THR A 210 -4.12 1.56 9.17
N PRO A 211 -5.21 2.02 9.82
CA PRO A 211 -5.67 1.59 11.14
C PRO A 211 -6.09 0.11 11.16
N CYS A 212 -6.16 -0.48 12.35
CA CYS A 212 -6.52 -1.89 12.49
C CYS A 212 -7.96 -2.14 12.03
N ILE A 213 -8.14 -3.03 11.05
CA ILE A 213 -9.47 -3.36 10.50
C ILE A 213 -10.21 -4.36 11.40
N LYS A 214 -9.50 -5.33 11.98
CA LYS A 214 -10.13 -6.38 12.80
C LYS A 214 -10.67 -5.77 14.09
N PRO A 215 -11.90 -6.11 14.53
CA PRO A 215 -12.54 -5.49 15.69
C PRO A 215 -12.00 -5.97 17.04
N SER A 216 -11.21 -7.04 17.06
CA SER A 216 -10.66 -7.66 18.26
C SER A 216 -9.19 -7.97 18.08
N ILE A 217 -8.51 -8.32 19.18
CA ILE A 217 -7.11 -8.70 19.15
C ILE A 217 -6.93 -10.11 18.55
N PHE A 218 -5.92 -10.29 17.72
CA PHE A 218 -5.57 -11.52 17.03
C PHE A 218 -4.05 -11.72 16.99
N THR A 219 -3.60 -12.91 16.60
CA THR A 219 -2.19 -13.17 16.28
C THR A 219 -1.65 -12.16 15.27
N GLY A 220 -0.42 -11.69 15.51
CA GLY A 220 0.25 -10.70 14.67
C GLY A 220 -0.09 -9.25 15.01
N ASP A 221 -0.99 -9.01 15.97
CA ASP A 221 -1.29 -7.63 16.38
C ASP A 221 -0.16 -7.03 17.20
N LEU A 222 0.20 -5.79 16.87
CA LEU A 222 1.15 -4.98 17.61
C LEU A 222 0.40 -4.18 18.68
N VAL A 223 0.89 -4.29 19.91
CA VAL A 223 0.30 -3.64 21.08
C VAL A 223 1.37 -2.94 21.90
N GLU A 224 1.00 -1.80 22.47
CA GLU A 224 1.83 -0.99 23.35
C GLU A 224 1.27 -1.08 24.77
N GLU A 225 2.13 -1.40 25.75
CA GLU A 225 1.74 -1.40 27.16
C GLU A 225 1.65 0.04 27.68
N LYS A 226 0.53 0.41 28.28
CA LYS A 226 0.24 1.79 28.67
C LYS A 226 1.20 2.34 29.73
N ASP A 227 1.59 1.51 30.69
CA ASP A 227 2.40 1.95 31.83
C ASP A 227 3.87 2.19 31.46
N THR A 228 4.40 1.36 30.56
CA THR A 228 5.84 1.35 30.22
C THR A 228 6.12 1.89 28.82
N SER A 229 5.09 2.08 28.00
CA SER A 229 5.21 2.34 26.55
C SER A 229 6.03 1.26 25.81
N THR A 230 6.12 0.06 26.37
CA THR A 230 6.85 -1.05 25.75
C THR A 230 5.99 -1.70 24.67
N ASN A 231 6.59 -1.95 23.51
CA ASN A 231 5.92 -2.59 22.38
C ASN A 231 5.99 -4.12 22.46
N TYR A 232 4.91 -4.77 22.03
CA TYR A 232 4.76 -6.21 22.01
C TYR A 232 4.02 -6.67 20.74
N ILE A 233 4.21 -7.93 20.39
CA ILE A 233 3.40 -8.65 19.39
C ILE A 233 2.60 -9.77 20.04
N VAL A 234 1.35 -9.95 19.62
CA VAL A 234 0.47 -11.03 20.09
C VAL A 234 0.75 -12.32 19.31
N LEU A 235 1.09 -13.40 20.01
CA LEU A 235 1.35 -14.72 19.41
C LEU A 235 0.33 -15.80 19.77
N THR A 236 -0.68 -15.51 20.62
CA THR A 236 -1.79 -16.45 20.84
C THR A 236 -2.52 -16.71 19.53
N PRO A 237 -2.82 -17.98 19.16
CA PRO A 237 -3.54 -18.33 17.94
C PRO A 237 -4.88 -17.60 17.78
N SER A 238 -5.15 -17.08 16.59
CA SER A 238 -6.37 -16.32 16.28
C SER A 238 -7.65 -17.13 16.51
N CYS A 239 -7.62 -18.44 16.29
CA CYS A 239 -8.78 -19.31 16.52
C CYS A 239 -9.17 -19.38 18.01
N ASP A 240 -8.19 -19.44 18.92
CA ASP A 240 -8.44 -19.47 20.37
C ASP A 240 -9.00 -18.14 20.88
N LEU A 241 -8.52 -17.03 20.31
CA LEU A 241 -9.02 -15.68 20.59
C LEU A 241 -10.44 -15.49 20.04
N ALA A 242 -10.69 -15.86 18.78
CA ALA A 242 -11.99 -15.74 18.12
C ALA A 242 -13.09 -16.53 18.82
N GLN A 243 -12.75 -17.72 19.34
CA GLN A 243 -13.69 -18.62 20.01
C GLN A 243 -13.83 -18.34 21.52
N GLY A 244 -13.12 -17.34 22.05
CA GLY A 244 -13.12 -17.02 23.48
C GLY A 244 -12.56 -18.15 24.36
N LYS A 245 -11.74 -19.05 23.79
CA LYS A 245 -11.13 -20.18 24.50
C LYS A 245 -9.86 -19.79 25.24
N ALA A 246 -9.15 -18.77 24.74
CA ALA A 246 -7.96 -18.24 25.39
C ALA A 246 -8.32 -17.61 26.75
N LYS A 247 -7.69 -18.08 27.83
CA LYS A 247 -7.74 -17.41 29.15
C LYS A 247 -6.67 -16.35 29.30
N ASP A 248 -5.55 -16.56 28.61
CA ASP A 248 -4.37 -15.73 28.63
C ASP A 248 -3.91 -15.45 27.20
N ILE A 249 -3.39 -14.25 26.98
CA ILE A 249 -2.84 -13.76 25.72
C ILE A 249 -1.32 -13.74 25.86
N LEU A 250 -0.64 -14.51 25.02
CA LEU A 250 0.81 -14.52 24.89
C LEU A 250 1.22 -13.30 24.09
N VAL A 251 2.01 -12.44 24.74
CA VAL A 251 2.65 -11.29 24.11
C VAL A 251 4.17 -11.43 24.20
N VAL A 252 4.86 -11.04 23.15
CA VAL A 252 6.33 -11.08 23.05
C VAL A 252 6.85 -9.67 22.84
N GLN A 253 7.82 -9.26 23.66
CA GLN A 253 8.37 -7.92 23.63
C GLN A 253 9.14 -7.65 22.34
N ILE A 254 9.05 -6.41 21.87
CA ILE A 254 9.85 -5.88 20.77
C ILE A 254 10.92 -4.99 21.39
N ASP A 255 12.18 -5.40 21.25
CA ASP A 255 13.33 -4.60 21.65
C ASP A 255 13.44 -3.39 20.71
N SER A 256 13.51 -2.18 21.28
CA SER A 256 13.64 -0.94 20.50
C SER A 256 14.91 -0.96 19.65
N PRO A 257 14.89 -0.40 18.42
CA PRO A 257 16.09 -0.23 17.62
C PRO A 257 17.16 0.62 18.32
N ASN A 258 16.75 1.45 19.30
CA ASN A 258 17.62 2.26 20.13
C ASN A 258 18.18 1.53 21.35
N GLU A 259 18.14 0.19 21.36
CA GLU A 259 18.69 -0.67 22.41
C GLU A 259 19.39 -1.90 21.83
N GLY A 260 20.12 -2.61 22.70
CA GLY A 260 20.73 -3.90 22.40
C GLY A 260 21.64 -3.92 21.17
N ILE A 261 21.57 -5.02 20.42
CA ILE A 261 22.46 -5.31 19.29
C ILE A 261 22.29 -4.34 18.12
N LEU A 262 21.07 -3.85 17.86
CA LEU A 262 20.82 -2.87 16.79
C LEU A 262 21.55 -1.56 17.07
N LYS A 263 21.34 -0.97 18.25
CA LYS A 263 22.04 0.25 18.66
C LYS A 263 23.55 0.09 18.70
N GLU A 264 24.04 -1.06 19.18
CA GLU A 264 25.47 -1.34 19.21
C GLU A 264 26.07 -1.28 17.79
N LYS A 265 25.51 -2.05 16.84
CA LYS A 265 26.05 -2.16 15.48
C LYS A 265 25.86 -0.87 14.67
N VAL A 266 24.68 -0.26 14.75
CA VAL A 266 24.42 1.05 14.11
C VAL A 266 25.36 2.12 14.67
N GLY A 267 25.56 2.13 15.99
CA GLY A 267 26.46 3.07 16.65
C GLY A 267 27.93 2.92 16.24
N LEU A 268 28.40 1.71 15.96
CA LEU A 268 29.75 1.46 15.42
C LEU A 268 29.90 2.09 14.03
N ILE A 269 28.92 1.87 13.15
CA ILE A 269 28.93 2.37 11.77
C ILE A 269 28.86 3.90 11.75
N ILE A 270 27.89 4.50 12.45
CA ILE A 270 27.71 5.96 12.47
C ILE A 270 28.93 6.69 13.04
N LYS A 271 29.58 6.13 14.06
CA LYS A 271 30.78 6.75 14.63
C LYS A 271 31.96 6.73 13.66
N GLY A 272 32.07 5.71 12.80
CA GLY A 272 33.10 5.62 11.76
C GLY A 272 34.54 5.63 12.27
N LYS A 273 34.77 5.29 13.54
CA LYS A 273 36.08 5.33 14.21
C LYS A 273 36.71 3.96 14.44
N ALA A 274 36.03 2.89 14.05
CA ALA A 274 36.54 1.53 14.17
C ALA A 274 37.31 1.12 12.90
N ASP A 275 38.16 0.10 13.03
CA ASP A 275 38.88 -0.47 11.89
C ASP A 275 37.89 -1.02 10.84
N GLN A 276 38.31 -1.03 9.58
CA GLN A 276 37.47 -1.41 8.44
C GLN A 276 36.84 -2.80 8.62
N GLU A 277 37.60 -3.78 9.12
CA GLU A 277 37.12 -5.14 9.38
C GLU A 277 35.97 -5.17 10.41
N VAL A 278 36.03 -4.31 11.43
CA VAL A 278 34.97 -4.19 12.45
C VAL A 278 33.71 -3.57 11.87
N LEU A 279 33.86 -2.57 10.99
CA LEU A 279 32.73 -1.92 10.31
C LEU A 279 32.03 -2.89 9.35
N GLU A 280 32.80 -3.62 8.55
CA GLU A 280 32.27 -4.65 7.63
C GLU A 280 31.54 -5.77 8.40
N SER A 281 32.11 -6.23 9.53
CA SER A 281 31.46 -7.21 10.42
C SER A 281 30.14 -6.68 11.03
N ALA A 282 30.10 -5.40 11.39
CA ALA A 282 28.88 -4.76 11.89
C ALA A 282 27.80 -4.66 10.81
N GLU A 283 28.18 -4.31 9.58
CA GLU A 283 27.26 -4.29 8.43
C GLU A 283 26.71 -5.67 8.09
N ASP A 284 27.56 -6.70 8.06
CA ASP A 284 27.12 -8.09 7.87
C ASP A 284 26.13 -8.52 8.96
N THR A 285 26.43 -8.20 10.22
CA THR A 285 25.53 -8.48 11.33
C THR A 285 24.16 -7.81 11.14
N LEU A 286 24.12 -6.54 10.75
CA LEU A 286 22.87 -5.82 10.49
C LEU A 286 22.10 -6.42 9.31
N LYS A 287 22.78 -6.75 8.21
CA LYS A 287 22.15 -7.45 7.07
C LYS A 287 21.55 -8.77 7.54
N ARG A 288 22.27 -9.57 8.31
CA ARG A 288 21.75 -10.83 8.86
C ARG A 288 20.58 -10.62 9.82
N ILE A 289 20.55 -9.54 10.58
CA ILE A 289 19.40 -9.20 11.43
C ILE A 289 18.17 -8.88 10.56
N ILE A 290 18.32 -8.03 9.55
CA ILE A 290 17.22 -7.62 8.64
C ILE A 290 16.69 -8.83 7.87
N HIS A 291 17.57 -9.71 7.40
CA HIS A 291 17.21 -10.97 6.72
C HIS A 291 16.77 -12.07 7.70
N ASN A 292 16.63 -11.76 8.99
CA ASN A 292 16.17 -12.71 9.99
C ASN A 292 17.07 -13.98 10.10
N SER A 293 18.35 -13.89 9.74
CA SER A 293 19.33 -14.99 9.75
C SER A 293 20.43 -14.85 10.81
N TYR A 294 20.40 -13.79 11.61
CA TYR A 294 21.37 -13.54 12.68
C TYR A 294 21.21 -14.50 13.86
N SER A 295 20.01 -14.59 14.43
CA SER A 295 19.72 -15.44 15.59
C SER A 295 18.26 -15.86 15.61
N ASN A 296 17.99 -17.12 15.92
CA ASN A 296 16.64 -17.67 15.99
C ASN A 296 15.78 -17.04 17.09
N LYS A 297 16.39 -16.36 18.07
CA LYS A 297 15.66 -15.68 19.14
C LYS A 297 15.04 -14.34 18.73
N TYR A 298 15.46 -13.81 17.58
CA TYR A 298 15.02 -12.53 17.08
C TYR A 298 14.22 -12.66 15.78
N HIS A 299 13.28 -11.74 15.59
CA HIS A 299 12.68 -11.43 14.31
C HIS A 299 12.61 -9.90 14.13
N PHE A 300 13.14 -9.39 13.02
CA PHE A 300 13.21 -7.98 12.70
C PHE A 300 11.88 -7.45 12.18
N LEU A 301 11.48 -6.29 12.68
CA LEU A 301 10.34 -5.51 12.23
C LEU A 301 10.83 -4.13 11.77
N PRO A 302 10.55 -3.70 10.53
CA PRO A 302 11.00 -2.39 10.05
C PRO A 302 10.16 -1.25 10.63
N GLN A 303 10.72 -0.04 10.61
CA GLN A 303 10.00 1.17 10.97
C GLN A 303 8.93 1.51 9.92
N TYR A 304 7.77 2.01 10.37
CA TYR A 304 6.73 2.56 9.50
C TYR A 304 5.89 3.61 10.22
N LYS A 305 5.85 4.85 9.69
CA LYS A 305 5.18 6.00 10.35
C LYS A 305 5.58 6.08 11.83
N ASP A 306 4.60 6.03 12.73
CA ASP A 306 4.78 6.10 14.18
C ASP A 306 5.16 4.75 14.83
N ILE A 307 5.25 3.67 14.04
CA ILE A 307 5.71 2.36 14.52
C ILE A 307 7.24 2.33 14.40
N GLU A 308 7.92 2.33 15.55
CA GLU A 308 9.39 2.38 15.61
C GLU A 308 10.07 1.15 14.96
N GLY A 309 9.38 0.00 14.94
CA GLY A 309 9.98 -1.28 14.54
C GLY A 309 10.84 -1.87 15.66
N GLY A 310 11.85 -2.67 15.29
CA GLY A 310 12.81 -3.25 16.24
C GLY A 310 12.95 -4.76 16.10
N LEU A 311 13.26 -5.44 17.20
CA LEU A 311 13.43 -6.90 17.23
C LEU A 311 12.41 -7.55 18.15
N ILE A 312 11.50 -8.36 17.59
CA ILE A 312 10.72 -9.30 18.39
C ILE A 312 11.71 -10.23 19.08
N ASN A 313 11.73 -10.21 20.40
CA ASN A 313 12.64 -11.00 21.21
C ASN A 313 11.88 -12.17 21.83
N PHE A 314 11.98 -13.35 21.22
CA PHE A 314 11.28 -14.56 21.66
C PHE A 314 11.69 -15.04 23.07
N GLN A 315 12.74 -14.47 23.68
CA GLN A 315 13.07 -14.70 25.09
C GLN A 315 12.19 -13.90 26.05
N LYS A 316 11.66 -12.75 25.62
CA LYS A 316 10.92 -11.80 26.44
C LYS A 316 9.42 -11.93 26.22
N MET A 317 8.87 -13.09 26.58
CA MET A 317 7.45 -13.37 26.47
C MET A 317 6.74 -13.31 27.82
N LYS A 318 5.49 -12.87 27.84
CA LYS A 318 4.61 -12.91 29.01
C LYS A 318 3.19 -13.26 28.62
N SER A 319 2.45 -13.83 29.57
CA SER A 319 1.03 -14.14 29.42
C SER A 319 0.19 -13.12 30.19
N VAL A 320 -0.82 -12.55 29.54
CA VAL A 320 -1.71 -11.52 30.10
C VAL A 320 -3.14 -12.04 30.12
N ARG A 321 -3.83 -11.90 31.25
CA ARG A 321 -5.24 -12.27 31.35
C ARG A 321 -6.08 -11.50 30.34
N VAL A 322 -6.95 -12.18 29.58
CA VAL A 322 -7.80 -11.54 28.56
C VAL A 322 -8.59 -10.36 29.13
N LYS A 323 -9.12 -10.49 30.35
CA LYS A 323 -9.92 -9.45 31.02
C LYS A 323 -9.14 -8.16 31.31
N GLU A 324 -7.83 -8.26 31.51
CA GLU A 324 -6.96 -7.14 31.84
C GLU A 324 -6.30 -6.52 30.59
N PHE A 325 -6.47 -7.17 29.43
CA PHE A 325 -5.71 -6.83 28.23
C PHE A 325 -6.04 -5.43 27.71
N SER A 326 -7.33 -5.10 27.58
CA SER A 326 -7.78 -3.77 27.14
C SER A 326 -7.43 -2.65 28.13
N GLU A 327 -7.25 -3.00 29.41
CA GLU A 327 -6.85 -2.05 30.44
C GLU A 327 -5.35 -1.74 30.34
N LYS A 328 -4.52 -2.75 30.07
CA LYS A 328 -3.06 -2.64 30.06
C LYS A 328 -2.45 -2.27 28.70
N PHE A 329 -3.13 -2.58 27.60
CA PHE A 329 -2.56 -2.45 26.26
C PHE A 329 -3.42 -1.59 25.34
N VAL A 330 -2.75 -0.94 24.39
CA VAL A 330 -3.37 -0.25 23.25
C VAL A 330 -2.90 -0.93 21.97
N ARG A 331 -3.83 -1.25 21.07
CA ARG A 331 -3.48 -1.81 19.76
C ARG A 331 -3.00 -0.71 18.82
N LYS A 332 -1.85 -0.92 18.17
CA LYS A 332 -1.21 0.08 17.30
C LYS A 332 -1.34 -0.30 15.81
N ALA A 333 -1.15 -1.56 15.49
CA ALA A 333 -1.23 -2.07 14.11
C ALA A 333 -1.51 -3.58 14.10
N SER A 334 -1.73 -4.13 12.91
CA SER A 334 -1.72 -5.58 12.68
C SER A 334 -0.65 -5.91 11.67
N VAL A 335 0.21 -6.88 11.95
CA VAL A 335 1.10 -7.44 10.92
C VAL A 335 0.23 -8.23 9.92
N ASN A 336 0.50 -8.09 8.62
CA ASN A 336 -0.26 -8.80 7.60
C ASN A 336 -0.09 -10.34 7.73
N SER A 337 -0.95 -11.12 7.08
CA SER A 337 -0.96 -12.58 7.23
C SER A 337 0.32 -13.27 6.75
N THR A 338 0.97 -12.75 5.72
CA THR A 338 2.19 -13.33 5.14
C THR A 338 3.34 -13.25 6.15
N PHE A 339 3.60 -12.07 6.71
CA PHE A 339 4.65 -11.88 7.73
C PHE A 339 4.27 -12.49 9.09
N THR A 340 2.98 -12.48 9.46
CA THR A 340 2.54 -13.13 10.72
C THR A 340 2.85 -14.62 10.72
N LYS A 341 2.67 -15.31 9.57
CA LYS A 341 3.01 -16.74 9.45
C LYS A 341 4.50 -16.99 9.68
N ASP A 342 5.38 -16.17 9.10
CA ASP A 342 6.82 -16.31 9.31
C ASP A 342 7.22 -16.05 10.77
N ILE A 343 6.69 -14.99 11.40
CA ILE A 343 6.93 -14.70 12.82
C ILE A 343 6.53 -15.89 13.70
N VAL A 344 5.32 -16.43 13.49
CA VAL A 344 4.82 -17.58 14.25
C VAL A 344 5.68 -18.81 14.02
N ALA A 345 6.06 -19.10 12.76
CA ALA A 345 6.92 -20.23 12.43
C ALA A 345 8.29 -20.13 13.13
N ARG A 346 8.89 -18.94 13.12
CA ARG A 346 10.17 -18.68 13.81
C ARG A 346 10.04 -18.78 15.32
N PHE A 347 8.95 -18.29 15.90
CA PHE A 347 8.67 -18.48 17.32
C PHE A 347 8.55 -19.97 17.67
N SER A 348 7.77 -20.73 16.89
CA SER A 348 7.63 -22.18 17.08
C SER A 348 8.96 -22.91 16.94
N TYR A 349 9.77 -22.56 15.93
CA TYR A 349 11.10 -23.11 15.75
C TYR A 349 12.01 -22.80 16.94
N TYR A 350 12.06 -21.53 17.39
CA TYR A 350 12.84 -21.13 18.55
C TYR A 350 12.42 -21.86 19.83
N TYR A 351 11.12 -21.93 20.09
CA TYR A 351 10.57 -22.50 21.33
C TYR A 351 10.66 -24.02 21.38
N SER A 352 10.67 -24.70 20.23
CA SER A 352 10.76 -26.16 20.14
C SER A 352 12.18 -26.70 20.15
N ARG A 353 13.22 -25.85 20.16
CA ARG A 353 14.62 -26.28 20.17
C ARG A 353 14.90 -27.18 21.38
N GLN A 354 15.24 -28.43 21.09
CA GLN A 354 15.82 -29.34 22.07
C GLN A 354 17.31 -29.06 22.13
N GLY A 355 17.88 -28.93 23.34
CA GLY A 355 19.33 -28.89 23.48
C GLY A 355 19.93 -30.21 23.01
N SER A 356 20.94 -30.15 22.14
CA SER A 356 21.79 -31.31 21.86
C SER A 356 22.96 -31.32 22.86
N PRO A 357 23.37 -32.48 23.36
CA PRO A 357 24.64 -32.58 24.06
C PRO A 357 25.78 -32.24 23.10
N ASP A 358 26.75 -31.47 23.56
CA ASP A 358 27.93 -31.12 22.78
C ASP A 358 29.02 -32.18 22.95
N PHE A 359 29.74 -32.47 21.87
CA PHE A 359 30.96 -33.28 21.94
C PHE A 359 32.14 -32.42 22.37
N ASP A 360 33.17 -33.06 22.96
CA ASP A 360 34.49 -32.45 23.04
C ASP A 360 35.05 -32.36 21.61
N THR A 361 34.98 -31.17 21.03
CA THR A 361 35.40 -30.94 19.64
C THR A 361 36.89 -31.14 19.46
N ASP A 362 37.70 -30.86 20.48
CA ASP A 362 39.16 -31.02 20.40
C ASP A 362 39.55 -32.50 20.42
N GLU A 363 38.85 -33.32 21.23
CA GLU A 363 39.02 -34.77 21.24
C GLU A 363 38.65 -35.36 19.87
N LEU A 364 37.47 -35.03 19.35
CA LEU A 364 37.03 -35.54 18.05
C LEU A 364 37.93 -35.08 16.90
N TYR A 365 38.36 -33.80 16.91
CA TYR A 365 39.24 -33.26 15.87
C TYR A 365 40.59 -33.96 15.85
N LYS A 366 41.18 -34.26 17.01
CA LYS A 366 42.41 -35.06 17.09
C LYS A 366 42.23 -36.47 16.52
N GLY A 367 41.05 -37.06 16.66
CA GLY A 367 40.72 -38.38 16.10
C GLY A 367 40.48 -38.40 14.58
N LEU A 368 40.44 -37.24 13.91
CA LEU A 368 40.33 -37.15 12.45
C LEU A 368 41.68 -37.30 11.73
N PHE A 369 42.79 -37.26 12.46
CA PHE A 369 44.17 -37.44 11.99
C PHE A 369 44.86 -38.53 12.81
#